data_AF-A0A9E5WKA2-F1
#
_entry.id   AF-A0A9E5WKA2-F1
#
_cell.length_a   1.000
_cell.length_b   1.000
_cell.length_c   1.000
_cell.angle_alpha   90.00
_cell.angle_beta   90.00
_cell.angle_gamma   90.00
#
_symmetry.space_group_name_H-M   'P 1'
#
loop_
_entity.id
_entity.type
_entity.pdbx_description
1 polymer ?
#
loop_
_entity_poly.entity_id
_entity_poly.type
_entity_poly.pdbx_seq_one_letter_code
_entity_poly.pdbx_strand_id
1 'polypeptide(L)'
;MPQLDCCCFEGFMVFQNIKSWWNGTVTPYENDPDGAGFIIGVSTDRHWTSSATRAVWGFVKREWKWVVATFLAIVALLLAYASIP
;
A
#
# COMPACT_ATOMS: atom_id res chain seq x y z
N MET A 1 -27.80 23.45 13.10
CA MET A 1 -27.75 21.97 13.15
C MET A 1 -26.42 21.53 12.52
N PRO A 2 -25.35 21.25 13.29
CA PRO A 2 -24.05 20.84 12.74
C PRO A 2 -23.66 19.44 13.23
N GLN A 3 -23.90 18.42 12.40
CA GLN A 3 -23.41 17.05 12.67
C GLN A 3 -23.05 16.26 11.41
N LEU A 4 -23.35 16.79 10.21
CA LEU A 4 -23.03 16.13 8.94
C LEU A 4 -21.62 16.45 8.40
N ASP A 5 -20.92 17.44 8.96
CA ASP A 5 -19.62 17.89 8.43
C ASP A 5 -18.43 17.05 8.92
N CYS A 6 -18.56 16.34 10.05
CA CYS A 6 -17.45 15.58 10.64
C CYS A 6 -17.12 14.30 9.86
N CYS A 7 -18.10 13.53 9.40
CA CYS A 7 -17.83 12.26 8.71
C CYS A 7 -17.22 12.44 7.31
N CYS A 8 -17.54 13.55 6.62
CA CYS A 8 -16.99 13.83 5.30
C CYS A 8 -15.53 14.29 5.36
N PHE A 9 -15.15 14.99 6.44
CA PHE A 9 -13.78 15.43 6.70
C PHE A 9 -12.84 14.27 7.05
N GLU A 10 -13.30 13.29 7.84
CA GLU A 10 -12.51 12.11 8.20
C GLU A 10 -12.15 11.24 6.99
N GLY A 11 -13.11 10.97 6.10
CA GLY A 11 -12.86 10.19 4.89
C GLY A 11 -11.83 10.84 3.95
N PHE A 12 -11.85 12.18 3.85
CA PHE A 12 -10.89 12.94 3.06
C PHE A 12 -9.46 12.83 3.64
N MET A 13 -9.30 12.94 4.96
CA MET A 13 -7.98 12.83 5.60
C MET A 13 -7.38 11.43 5.46
N VAL A 14 -8.20 10.37 5.59
CA VAL A 14 -7.75 8.98 5.43
C VAL A 14 -7.23 8.75 4.01
N PHE A 15 -7.92 9.26 2.99
CA PHE A 15 -7.48 9.12 1.61
C PHE A 15 -6.14 9.83 1.33
N GLN A 16 -5.93 11.03 1.88
CA GLN A 16 -4.66 11.75 1.74
C GLN A 16 -3.51 10.99 2.41
N ASN A 17 -3.73 10.42 3.59
CA ASN A 17 -2.72 9.61 4.30
C ASN A 17 -2.38 8.32 3.56
N ILE A 18 -3.37 7.65 2.96
CA ILE A 18 -3.12 6.46 2.12
C ILE A 18 -2.35 6.86 0.86
N LYS A 19 -2.68 8.01 0.26
CA LYS A 19 -2.03 8.50 -0.96
C LYS A 19 -0.58 8.90 -0.71
N SER A 20 -0.28 9.57 0.40
CA SER A 20 1.10 9.90 0.79
C SER A 20 1.91 8.65 1.12
N TRP A 21 1.32 7.71 1.88
CA TRP A 21 1.93 6.41 2.14
C TRP A 21 2.18 5.60 0.85
N TRP A 22 1.24 5.64 -0.09
CA TRP A 22 1.35 4.92 -1.35
C TRP A 22 2.41 5.50 -2.27
N ASN A 23 2.48 6.83 -2.40
CA ASN A 23 3.42 7.48 -3.31
C ASN A 23 4.82 7.63 -2.72
N GLY A 24 4.96 7.66 -1.39
CA GLY A 24 6.22 7.98 -0.73
C GLY A 24 6.49 9.48 -0.72
N THR A 25 7.47 9.91 0.08
CA THR A 25 7.89 11.31 0.16
C THR A 25 9.04 11.52 -0.81
N VAL A 26 8.97 12.57 -1.62
CA VAL A 26 10.06 12.94 -2.52
C VAL A 26 11.00 13.88 -1.77
N THR A 27 12.16 13.36 -1.35
CA THR A 27 13.20 14.13 -0.69
C THR A 27 14.26 14.49 -1.74
N PRO A 28 14.51 15.79 -2.01
CA PRO A 28 15.68 16.15 -2.81
C PRO A 28 16.91 15.72 -2.02
N TYR A 29 17.83 15.02 -2.67
CA TYR A 29 19.07 14.58 -2.06
C TYR A 29 19.86 15.81 -1.57
N GLU A 30 20.11 15.92 -0.27
CA GLU A 30 20.98 16.96 0.29
C GLU A 30 22.43 16.63 -0.06
N ASN A 31 23.05 17.52 -0.83
CA ASN A 31 24.46 17.43 -1.20
C ASN A 31 25.32 17.71 0.04
N ASP A 32 26.25 16.79 0.36
CA ASP A 32 27.31 17.03 1.34
C ASP A 32 28.17 18.21 0.83
N PRO A 33 28.35 19.30 1.59
CA PRO A 33 29.08 20.49 1.14
C PRO A 33 30.55 20.22 0.78
N ASP A 34 31.13 19.08 1.19
CA ASP A 34 32.52 18.70 0.90
C ASP A 34 32.68 17.76 -0.31
N GLY A 35 31.58 17.36 -0.96
CA GLY A 35 31.58 16.44 -2.11
C GLY A 35 31.65 17.15 -3.47
N ALA A 36 32.73 16.92 -4.23
CA ALA A 36 32.99 17.55 -5.53
C ALA A 36 32.08 17.11 -6.71
N GLY A 37 30.83 16.68 -6.47
CA GLY A 37 29.94 16.15 -7.50
C GLY A 37 28.47 16.54 -7.30
N PHE A 38 27.93 17.30 -8.24
CA PHE A 38 26.50 17.65 -8.30
C PHE A 38 25.68 16.45 -8.79
N ILE A 39 25.29 15.54 -7.89
CA ILE A 39 24.33 14.46 -8.23
C ILE A 39 22.93 14.97 -7.90
N ILE A 40 22.22 15.46 -8.92
CA ILE A 40 20.80 15.83 -8.82
C ILE A 40 20.00 14.52 -8.84
N GLY A 41 19.93 13.84 -7.69
CA GLY A 41 19.13 12.64 -7.49
C GLY A 41 17.83 12.97 -6.78
N VAL A 42 16.69 12.60 -7.37
CA VAL A 42 15.40 12.61 -6.66
C VAL A 42 15.31 11.27 -5.92
N SER A 43 15.55 11.28 -4.60
CA SER A 43 15.28 10.08 -3.78
C SER A 43 13.80 10.06 -3.44
N THR A 44 13.14 8.94 -3.71
CA THR A 44 11.78 8.73 -3.23
C THR A 44 11.87 7.83 -2.01
N ASP A 45 11.85 8.44 -0.82
CA ASP A 45 11.82 7.70 0.44
C ASP A 45 10.44 7.11 0.63
N ARG A 46 10.33 5.82 0.31
CA ARG A 46 9.08 5.07 0.35
C ARG A 46 9.12 4.01 1.44
N HIS A 47 8.04 3.93 2.22
CA HIS A 47 7.92 2.89 3.25
C HIS A 47 7.96 1.49 2.60
N TRP A 48 8.75 0.59 3.17
CA TRP A 48 8.90 -0.78 2.67
C TRP A 48 7.55 -1.51 2.55
N THR A 49 6.61 -1.23 3.47
CA THR A 49 5.25 -1.80 3.46
C THR A 49 4.51 -1.45 2.18
N SER A 50 4.59 -0.20 1.74
CA SER A 50 3.96 0.25 0.50
C SER A 50 4.62 -0.39 -0.74
N SER A 51 5.92 -0.70 -0.68
CA SER A 51 6.65 -1.42 -1.72
C SER A 51 6.19 -2.88 -1.81
N ALA A 52 6.10 -3.55 -0.66
CA ALA A 52 5.55 -4.89 -0.56
C ALA A 52 4.11 -4.96 -1.10
N THR A 53 3.24 -4.00 -0.75
CA THR A 53 1.87 -3.96 -1.28
C THR A 53 1.83 -3.79 -2.80
N ARG A 54 2.73 -3.00 -3.39
CA ARG A 54 2.82 -2.92 -4.87
C ARG A 54 3.25 -4.24 -5.49
N ALA A 55 4.21 -4.94 -4.89
CA ALA A 55 4.65 -6.25 -5.36
C ALA A 55 3.51 -7.29 -5.27
N VAL A 56 2.81 -7.33 -4.14
CA VAL A 56 1.64 -8.20 -3.94
C VAL A 56 0.55 -7.84 -4.94
N TRP A 57 0.23 -6.56 -5.11
CA TRP A 57 -0.78 -6.13 -6.07
C TRP A 57 -0.41 -6.49 -7.50
N GLY A 58 0.87 -6.34 -7.88
CA GLY A 58 1.38 -6.75 -9.18
C GLY A 58 1.24 -8.26 -9.41
N PHE A 59 1.60 -9.06 -8.39
CA PHE A 59 1.42 -10.51 -8.41
C PHE A 59 -0.05 -10.91 -8.56
N VAL A 60 -0.93 -10.33 -7.73
CA VAL A 60 -2.38 -10.59 -7.78
C VAL A 60 -2.94 -10.23 -9.15
N LYS A 61 -2.55 -9.09 -9.73
CA LYS A 61 -3.02 -8.67 -11.06
C LYS A 61 -2.58 -9.65 -12.16
N ARG A 62 -1.36 -10.18 -12.07
CA ARG A 62 -0.80 -11.13 -13.04
C ARG A 62 -1.41 -12.53 -12.90
N GLU A 63 -1.47 -13.03 -11.68
CA GLU A 63 -1.82 -14.42 -11.36
C GLU A 63 -3.20 -14.54 -10.68
N TRP A 64 -4.12 -13.61 -10.97
CA TRP A 64 -5.42 -13.49 -10.30
C TRP A 64 -6.22 -14.80 -10.30
N LYS A 65 -6.10 -15.61 -11.35
CA LYS A 65 -6.77 -16.92 -11.47
C LYS A 65 -6.33 -17.86 -10.35
N TRP A 66 -5.04 -17.89 -10.06
CA TRP A 66 -4.46 -18.72 -9.01
C TRP A 66 -4.82 -18.19 -7.63
N VAL A 67 -4.82 -16.86 -7.44
CA VAL A 67 -5.24 -16.24 -6.17
C VAL A 67 -6.68 -16.59 -5.83
N VAL A 68 -7.59 -16.54 -6.82
CA VAL A 68 -8.99 -16.93 -6.61
C VAL A 68 -9.12 -18.42 -6.33
N ALA A 69 -8.39 -19.27 -7.07
CA ALA A 69 -8.43 -20.71 -6.86
C ALA A 69 -7.92 -21.11 -5.46
N THR A 70 -6.81 -20.54 -4.99
CA THR A 70 -6.29 -20.81 -3.65
C THR A 70 -7.22 -20.27 -2.56
N PHE A 71 -7.81 -19.09 -2.77
CA PHE A 71 -8.79 -18.54 -1.86
C PHE A 71 -10.01 -19.45 -1.71
N LEU A 72 -10.59 -19.92 -2.83
CA LEU A 72 -11.71 -20.85 -2.81
C LEU A 72 -11.35 -22.18 -2.13
N ALA A 73 -10.14 -22.70 -2.38
CA ALA A 73 -9.67 -23.92 -1.73
C ALA A 73 -9.57 -23.77 -0.20
N ILE A 74 -9.05 -22.64 0.28
CA ILE A 74 -8.98 -22.35 1.73
C ILE A 74 -10.39 -22.24 2.32
N VAL A 75 -11.30 -21.52 1.66
CA VAL A 75 -12.68 -21.39 2.13
C VAL A 75 -13.37 -22.76 2.20
N ALA A 76 -13.23 -23.59 1.15
CA ALA A 76 -13.78 -24.94 1.13
C ALA A 76 -13.20 -25.81 2.26
N LEU A 77 -11.89 -25.70 2.52
CA LEU A 77 -11.23 -26.41 3.62
C LEU A 77 -11.77 -25.96 5.00
N LEU A 78 -11.96 -24.66 5.20
CA LEU A 78 -12.50 -24.12 6.46
C LEU A 78 -13.94 -24.59 6.68
N LEU A 79 -14.76 -24.60 5.64
CA LEU A 79 -16.14 -25.11 5.70
C LEU A 79 -16.16 -26.62 6.01
N ALA A 80 -15.28 -27.39 5.36
CA ALA A 80 -15.17 -28.82 5.61
C ALA A 80 -14.67 -29.12 7.04
N TYR A 81 -13.74 -28.33 7.56
CA TYR A 81 -13.30 -28.45 8.94
C TYR A 81 -14.42 -28.14 9.93
N ALA A 82 -15.20 -27.08 9.67
CA ALA A 82 -16.32 -26.68 10.52
C ALA A 82 -17.53 -27.63 10.44
N SER A 83 -17.66 -28.43 9.37
CA SER A 83 -18.76 -29.39 9.21
C SER A 83 -18.49 -30.74 9.87
N ILE A 84 -17.26 -30.99 10.32
CA ILE A 84 -16.90 -32.17 11.10
C ILE A 84 -17.32 -31.89 12.56
N PRO A 85 -18.18 -32.73 13.17
CA PRO A 85 -18.66 -32.55 14.54
C PRO A 85 -17.58 -32.79 15.61
#